data_AF-A0A804JWA8-F1
#
_entry.id   AF-A0A804JWA8-F1
#
_cell.length_a   1.000
_cell.length_b   1.000
_cell.length_c   1.000
_cell.angle_alpha   90.00
_cell.angle_beta   90.00
_cell.angle_gamma   90.00
#
_symmetry.space_group_name_H-M   'P 1'
#
loop_
_entity.id
_entity.type
_entity.pdbx_description
1 polymer ?
#
loop_
_entity_poly.entity_id
_entity_poly.type
_entity_poly.pdbx_seq_one_letter_code
_entity_poly.pdbx_strand_id
1 'polypeptide(L)' 'MRRASPPARRGGRGMMHMREKKPLQCLVLKKLRKLKKIVPGCRDVGLEALLRRTADYISFLELKVIVLKRIFDIHGV' A
#
# COMPACT_ATOMS: atom_id res chain seq x y z
N MET A 1 16.96 33.68 -50.78
CA MET A 1 16.89 32.21 -50.87
C MET A 1 17.35 31.62 -49.53
N ARG A 2 16.43 31.22 -48.62
CA ARG A 2 16.76 30.66 -47.29
C ARG A 2 16.83 29.13 -47.39
N ARG A 3 17.96 28.53 -46.96
CA ARG A 3 18.10 27.08 -46.78
C ARG A 3 17.39 26.67 -45.48
N ALA A 4 16.59 25.60 -45.55
CA ALA A 4 16.01 24.94 -44.38
C ALA A 4 17.03 23.94 -43.79
N SER A 5 17.17 23.93 -42.47
CA SER A 5 17.94 22.92 -41.72
C SER A 5 16.99 22.06 -40.87
N PRO A 6 17.27 20.75 -40.65
CA PRO A 6 16.33 19.81 -40.03
C PRO A 6 16.33 19.92 -38.50
N PRO A 7 15.31 19.37 -37.81
CA PRO A 7 15.17 19.48 -36.37
C PRO A 7 16.21 18.62 -35.65
N ALA A 8 16.96 19.24 -34.73
CA ALA A 8 17.78 18.53 -33.77
C ALA A 8 16.85 17.65 -32.90
N ARG A 9 17.00 16.32 -33.02
CA ARG A 9 16.39 15.34 -32.11
C ARG A 9 16.87 15.64 -30.69
N ARG A 10 16.04 16.31 -29.89
CA ARG A 10 16.20 16.35 -28.43
C ARG A 10 16.00 14.93 -27.90
N GLY A 11 17.11 14.23 -27.65
CA GLY A 11 17.13 12.96 -26.93
C GLY A 11 16.38 13.11 -25.62
N GLY A 12 15.26 12.40 -25.52
CA GLY A 12 14.41 12.37 -24.34
C GLY A 12 15.14 11.70 -23.19
N ARG A 13 15.34 12.48 -22.12
CA ARG A 13 15.27 12.11 -20.70
C ARG A 13 15.27 10.60 -20.42
N GLY A 14 16.47 10.01 -20.45
CA GLY A 14 16.75 8.78 -19.72
C GLY A 14 17.15 9.11 -18.28
N MET A 15 16.26 9.73 -17.49
CA MET A 15 16.45 9.78 -16.04
C MET A 15 16.22 8.35 -15.52
N MET A 16 17.27 7.52 -15.58
CA MET A 16 17.35 6.32 -14.77
C MET A 16 17.07 6.77 -13.34
N HIS A 17 15.89 6.42 -12.84
CA HIS A 17 15.52 6.72 -11.47
C HIS A 17 16.50 5.96 -10.58
N MET A 18 17.56 6.64 -10.17
CA MET A 18 18.36 6.27 -9.02
C MET A 18 17.34 6.05 -7.90
N ARG A 19 17.06 4.78 -7.58
CA ARG A 19 16.27 4.43 -6.41
C ARG A 19 17.13 4.85 -5.23
N GLU A 20 17.06 6.13 -4.87
CA GLU A 20 17.56 6.59 -3.59
C GLU A 20 16.95 5.68 -2.53
N LYS A 21 17.83 4.99 -1.79
CA LYS A 21 17.45 4.17 -0.64
C LYS A 21 16.81 5.12 0.36
N LYS A 22 15.47 5.25 0.27
CA LYS A 22 14.70 6.11 1.17
C LYS A 22 15.03 5.71 2.61
N PRO A 23 15.24 6.67 3.52
CA PRO A 23 15.54 6.37 4.91
C PRO A 23 14.46 5.45 5.49
N LEU A 24 14.85 4.48 6.32
CA LEU A 24 13.97 3.46 6.87
C LEU A 24 12.70 4.05 7.50
N GLN A 25 12.84 5.17 8.20
CA GLN A 25 11.72 5.91 8.79
C GLN A 25 10.65 6.30 7.76
N CYS A 26 11.04 6.75 6.56
CA CYS A 26 10.11 7.09 5.48
C CYS A 26 9.33 5.86 4.99
N LEU A 27 9.99 4.71 4.93
CA LEU A 27 9.35 3.44 4.56
C LEU A 27 8.35 2.99 5.63
N VAL A 28 8.75 3.04 6.90
CA VAL A 28 7.87 2.72 8.04
C VAL A 28 6.64 3.63 8.05
N LEU A 29 6.81 4.95 7.93
CA LEU A 29 5.70 5.90 7.91
C LEU A 29 4.74 5.67 6.73
N LYS A 30 5.24 5.21 5.57
CA LYS A 30 4.37 4.83 4.44
C LYS A 30 3.56 3.59 4.74
N LYS A 31 4.18 2.58 5.37
CA LYS A 31 3.49 1.35 5.78
C LYS A 31 2.42 1.64 6.85
N LEU A 32 2.74 2.45 7.85
CA LEU A 32 1.79 2.89 8.87
C LEU A 32 0.61 3.66 8.28
N ARG A 33 0.85 4.58 7.35
CA ARG A 33 -0.23 5.27 6.62
C ARG A 33 -1.12 4.32 5.83
N LYS A 34 -0.54 3.29 5.22
CA LYS A 34 -1.32 2.25 4.51
C LYS A 34 -2.13 1.43 5.51
N LEU A 35 -1.56 1.06 6.65
CA LEU A 35 -2.23 0.28 7.68
C LEU A 35 -3.45 1.02 8.24
N LYS A 36 -3.33 2.33 8.52
CA LYS A 36 -4.45 3.20 8.94
C LYS A 36 -5.64 3.22 7.97
N LYS A 37 -5.39 3.00 6.67
CA LYS A 37 -6.45 2.96 5.65
C LYS A 37 -7.16 1.62 5.58
N ILE A 38 -6.49 0.54 5.99
CA ILE A 38 -7.00 -0.83 5.89
C ILE A 38 -7.77 -1.21 7.15
N VAL A 39 -7.24 -0.84 8.33
CA VAL A 39 -7.85 -1.20 9.62
C VAL A 39 -9.04 -0.27 9.91
N PRO A 40 -10.25 -0.82 10.13
CA PRO A 40 -11.43 -0.02 10.43
C PRO A 40 -11.24 0.87 11.67
N GLY A 41 -11.75 2.10 11.60
CA GLY A 41 -11.72 3.05 12.72
C GLY A 41 -10.35 3.64 13.06
N CYS A 42 -9.31 3.45 12.25
CA CYS A 42 -7.93 3.82 12.58
C CYS A 42 -7.36 5.05 11.84
N ARG A 43 -8.19 5.89 11.21
CA ARG A 43 -7.69 7.06 10.46
C ARG A 43 -6.92 8.04 11.36
N ASP A 44 -7.48 8.36 12.53
CA ASP A 44 -6.99 9.44 13.40
C ASP A 44 -6.44 8.94 14.75
N VAL A 45 -6.09 7.65 14.84
CA VAL A 45 -5.54 7.06 16.07
C VAL A 45 -4.01 7.15 16.13
N GLY A 46 -3.47 7.12 17.36
CA GLY A 46 -2.04 7.01 17.62
C GLY A 46 -1.45 5.66 17.22
N LEU A 47 -0.11 5.55 17.23
CA LEU A 47 0.61 4.35 16.78
C LEU A 47 0.27 3.10 17.61
N GLU A 48 0.27 3.21 18.93
CA GLU A 48 -0.03 2.10 19.82
C GLU A 48 -1.45 1.57 19.60
N ALA A 49 -2.44 2.48 19.59
CA ALA A 49 -3.82 2.14 19.30
C ALA A 49 -4.00 1.52 17.89
N LEU A 50 -3.25 2.00 16.89
CA LEU A 50 -3.25 1.41 15.55
C LEU A 50 -2.78 -0.05 15.61
N LEU A 51 -1.65 -0.33 16.26
CA LEU A 51 -1.09 -1.69 16.34
C LEU A 51 -2.01 -2.64 17.11
N ARG A 52 -2.56 -2.20 18.24
CA ARG A 52 -3.50 -2.99 19.04
C ARG A 52 -4.78 -3.32 18.25
N ARG A 53 -5.42 -2.32 17.64
CA ARG A 53 -6.59 -2.54 16.79
C ARG A 53 -6.29 -3.39 15.56
N THR A 54 -5.07 -3.32 15.04
CA THR A 54 -4.63 -4.20 13.94
C THR A 54 -4.63 -5.65 14.40
N ALA A 55 -4.08 -5.95 15.59
CA ALA A 55 -4.10 -7.29 16.15
C ALA A 55 -5.54 -7.79 16.36
N ASP A 56 -6.40 -6.96 16.97
CA ASP A 56 -7.82 -7.28 17.17
C ASP A 56 -8.53 -7.56 15.83
N TYR A 57 -8.24 -6.76 14.79
CA TYR A 57 -8.85 -6.92 13.48
C TYR A 57 -8.39 -8.19 12.75
N ILE A 58 -7.11 -8.57 12.87
CA ILE A 58 -6.60 -9.85 12.34
C ILE A 58 -7.36 -11.01 12.98
N SER A 59 -7.40 -11.06 14.32
CA SER A 59 -8.11 -12.12 15.06
C SER A 59 -9.59 -12.21 14.66
N PHE A 60 -10.24 -11.05 14.48
CA PHE A 60 -11.63 -11.00 14.04
C PHE A 60 -11.85 -11.53 12.62
N LEU A 61 -10.96 -11.19 11.68
CA LEU A 61 -11.01 -11.71 10.32
C LEU A 61 -10.75 -13.22 10.27
N GLU A 62 -9.80 -13.73 11.05
CA GLU A 62 -9.54 -15.16 11.18
C GLU A 62 -10.78 -15.91 11.67
N LEU A 63 -11.43 -15.42 12.74
CA LEU A 63 -12.66 -15.99 13.26
C LEU A 63 -13.79 -15.97 12.22
N LYS A 64 -13.96 -14.87 11.48
CA LYS A 64 -14.94 -14.78 10.38
C LYS A 64 -14.70 -15.83 9.31
N VAL A 65 -13.44 -16.02 8.88
CA VAL A 65 -13.09 -17.03 7.88
C VAL A 65 -13.39 -18.43 8.40
N ILE A 66 -13.09 -18.72 9.67
CA ILE A 66 -13.40 -20.02 10.29
C ILE A 66 -14.90 -20.28 10.28
N VAL A 67 -15.71 -19.31 10.72
CA VAL A 67 -17.17 -19.44 10.74
C VAL A 67 -17.73 -19.65 9.32
N LEU A 68 -17.29 -18.85 8.36
CA LEU A 68 -17.74 -18.97 6.97
C LEU A 68 -17.38 -20.33 6.36
N LYS A 69 -16.18 -20.84 6.64
CA LYS A 69 -15.79 -22.20 6.24
C LYS A 69 -16.69 -23.26 6.86
N ARG A 70 -17.00 -23.17 8.15
CA ARG A 70 -17.92 -24.11 8.81
C ARG A 70 -19.32 -24.08 8.21
N ILE A 71 -19.84 -22.90 7.92
CA ILE A 71 -21.15 -22.74 7.25
C ILE A 71 -21.10 -23.39 5.86
N PHE A 72 -20.05 -23.14 5.09
CA PHE A 72 -19.85 -23.77 3.78
C PHE A 72 -19.74 -25.29 3.88
N ASP A 73 -19.02 -25.83 4.86
CA ASP A 73 -18.91 -27.28 5.04
C ASP A 73 -20.27 -27.94 5.37
N ILE A 74 -21.18 -27.22 6.03
CA ILE A 74 -22.52 -27.72 6.40
C ILE A 74 -23.52 -27.56 5.25
N HIS A 75 -23.45 -26.46 4.51
CA HIS A 75 -24.51 -26.03 3.58
C HIS A 75 -24.06 -25.91 2.11
N GLY A 76 -22.77 -26.07 1.83
CA GLY A 76 -22.22 -26.06 0.48
C GLY A 76 -22.57 -27.35 -0.23
N VAL A 77 -23.63 -27.31 -1.03
CA VAL A 77 -23.99 -28.34 -2.04
C VAL A 77 -23.00 -28.30 -3.20
#